data_AF-A0A329SIK4-F1
#
_entry.id   AF-A0A329SIK4-F1
#
_cell.length_a   1.000
_cell.length_b   1.000
_cell.length_c   1.000
_cell.angle_alpha   90.00
_cell.angle_beta   90.00
_cell.angle_gamma   90.00
#
_symmetry.space_group_name_H-M   'P 1'
#
loop_
_entity.id
_entity.type
_entity.pdbx_description
1 polymer ?
#
loop_
_entity_poly.entity_id
_entity_poly.type
_entity_poly.pdbx_seq_one_letter_code
_entity_poly.pdbx_strand_id
1 'polypeptide(L)'
;MATATSTLLVLLSAWTMATAVASLSSGEEAKVSADLLRAIQSDNARVDILVQLASPAQALQDSCDRSDLSALDRAQQASCVAETLQNFAEQTQQPMKDLLAQHSNLFDSSTFLWISNSVAVKDACQELVMVLARLDAVEKIDLEQVLEIQAGFDVFAAE
;
A
#
# COMPACT_ATOMS: atom_id res chain seq x y z
N MET A 1 -45.43 -60.49 6.20
CA MET A 1 -45.14 -59.14 5.68
C MET A 1 -44.54 -58.34 6.82
N ALA A 2 -43.23 -58.06 6.77
CA ALA A 2 -42.50 -57.32 7.78
C ALA A 2 -41.85 -56.11 7.11
N THR A 3 -42.19 -54.91 7.57
CA THR A 3 -41.69 -53.62 7.10
C THR A 3 -40.38 -53.28 7.80
N ALA A 4 -39.29 -53.15 7.05
CA ALA A 4 -38.01 -52.67 7.55
C ALA A 4 -37.86 -51.17 7.23
N THR A 5 -37.90 -50.36 8.28
CA THR A 5 -37.51 -48.95 8.30
C THR A 5 -35.98 -48.87 8.31
N SER A 6 -35.38 -48.27 7.27
CA SER A 6 -33.94 -48.04 7.19
C SER A 6 -33.66 -46.55 7.41
N THR A 7 -33.01 -46.27 8.54
CA THR A 7 -32.73 -44.95 9.11
C THR A 7 -31.64 -44.23 8.32
N LEU A 8 -31.95 -43.03 7.83
CA LEU A 8 -30.99 -42.10 7.21
C LEU A 8 -30.02 -41.58 8.29
N LEU A 9 -28.71 -41.81 8.10
CA LEU A 9 -27.65 -41.31 8.97
C LEU A 9 -27.05 -40.06 8.33
N VAL A 10 -27.51 -38.88 8.76
CA VAL A 10 -26.95 -37.59 8.34
C VAL A 10 -25.69 -37.33 9.16
N LEU A 11 -24.52 -37.49 8.53
CA LEU A 11 -23.22 -37.09 9.08
C LEU A 11 -23.08 -35.57 8.96
N LEU A 12 -23.39 -34.83 10.03
CA LEU A 12 -22.95 -33.44 10.19
C LEU A 12 -21.49 -33.42 10.63
N SER A 13 -20.56 -33.27 9.69
CA SER A 13 -19.18 -32.90 10.00
C SER A 13 -19.13 -31.39 10.29
N ALA A 14 -19.10 -31.03 11.57
CA ALA A 14 -18.82 -29.68 12.02
C ALA A 14 -17.35 -29.35 11.72
N TRP A 15 -17.11 -28.56 10.67
CA TRP A 15 -15.80 -27.97 10.40
C TRP A 15 -15.69 -26.66 11.17
N THR A 16 -15.08 -26.70 12.35
CA THR A 16 -14.58 -25.49 13.01
C THR A 16 -13.34 -25.01 12.28
N MET A 17 -13.50 -24.06 11.35
CA MET A 17 -12.38 -23.27 10.85
C MET A 17 -11.89 -22.37 11.99
N ALA A 18 -10.79 -22.75 12.63
CA ALA A 18 -10.04 -21.86 13.50
C ALA A 18 -9.34 -20.83 12.61
N THR A 19 -9.89 -19.62 12.52
CA THR A 19 -9.23 -18.49 11.87
C THR A 19 -8.04 -18.09 12.72
N ALA A 20 -6.84 -18.56 12.37
CA ALA A 20 -5.60 -18.15 13.02
C ALA A 20 -5.37 -16.67 12.71
N VAL A 21 -5.52 -15.82 13.72
CA VAL A 21 -5.13 -14.42 13.65
C VAL A 21 -3.60 -14.40 13.62
N ALA A 22 -3.02 -14.34 12.42
CA ALA A 22 -1.58 -14.34 12.26
C ALA A 22 -1.02 -13.01 12.78
N SER A 23 -0.30 -13.04 13.90
CA SER A 23 0.41 -11.87 14.45
C SER A 23 1.54 -11.44 13.51
N LEU A 24 1.81 -10.13 13.44
CA LEU A 24 2.98 -9.61 12.75
C LEU A 24 4.27 -9.98 13.51
N SER A 25 5.35 -10.17 12.77
CA SER A 25 6.70 -10.17 13.33
C SER A 25 7.13 -8.75 13.71
N SER A 26 8.14 -8.64 14.59
CA SER A 26 8.67 -7.34 15.01
C SER A 26 9.17 -6.47 13.84
N GLY A 27 9.65 -7.09 12.75
CA GLY A 27 10.11 -6.36 11.56
C GLY A 27 8.96 -5.82 10.71
N GLU A 28 7.84 -6.54 10.65
CA GLU A 28 6.64 -6.10 9.92
C GLU A 28 5.89 -5.03 10.71
N GLU A 29 5.78 -5.19 12.04
CA GLU A 29 5.18 -4.18 12.91
C GLU A 29 5.94 -2.86 12.87
N ALA A 30 7.28 -2.90 12.77
CA ALA A 30 8.11 -1.71 12.66
C ALA A 30 7.84 -0.86 11.40
N LYS A 31 7.23 -1.43 10.36
CA LYS A 31 6.81 -0.69 9.16
C LYS A 31 5.55 0.14 9.43
N VAL A 32 4.73 -0.23 10.41
CA VAL A 32 3.47 0.45 10.72
C VAL A 32 3.71 1.50 11.80
N SER A 33 3.35 2.75 11.53
CA SER A 33 3.51 3.81 12.53
C SER A 33 2.65 3.57 13.78
N ALA A 34 3.15 4.00 14.93
CA ALA A 34 2.45 3.86 16.20
C ALA A 34 1.09 4.59 16.23
N ASP A 35 0.97 5.71 15.54
CA ASP A 35 -0.28 6.46 15.43
C ASP A 35 -1.31 5.72 14.58
N LEU A 36 -0.87 5.09 13.47
CA LEU A 36 -1.71 4.22 12.68
C LEU A 36 -2.16 3.00 13.47
N LEU A 37 -1.24 2.33 14.19
CA LEU A 37 -1.57 1.20 15.06
C LEU A 37 -2.62 1.56 16.11
N ARG A 38 -2.55 2.78 16.66
CA ARG A 38 -3.56 3.28 17.60
C ARG A 38 -4.89 3.56 16.92
N ALA A 39 -4.87 4.17 15.74
CA ALA A 39 -6.09 4.50 14.98
C ALA A 39 -6.87 3.25 14.54
N ILE A 40 -6.17 2.18 14.16
CA ILE A 40 -6.81 0.91 13.72
C ILE A 40 -7.25 0.00 14.87
N GLN A 41 -6.91 0.33 16.13
CA GLN A 41 -7.34 -0.42 17.31
C GLN A 41 -8.76 -0.10 17.77
N SER A 42 -9.38 0.99 17.29
CA SER A 42 -10.80 1.25 17.54
C SER A 42 -11.69 0.31 16.74
N ASP A 43 -12.76 -0.19 17.37
CA ASP A 43 -13.71 -1.13 16.76
C ASP A 43 -14.22 -0.61 15.40
N ASN A 44 -13.99 -1.41 14.35
CA ASN A 44 -14.37 -1.14 12.95
C ASN A 44 -13.80 0.17 12.36
N ALA A 45 -12.68 0.67 12.88
CA ALA A 45 -12.04 1.83 12.32
C ALA A 45 -11.49 1.55 10.92
N ARG A 46 -11.79 2.48 10.01
CA ARG A 46 -11.19 2.55 8.68
C ARG A 46 -10.44 3.86 8.59
N VAL A 47 -9.28 3.81 7.94
CA VAL A 47 -8.33 4.91 7.92
C VAL A 47 -7.72 5.07 6.54
N ASP A 48 -7.44 6.32 6.20
CA ASP A 48 -6.64 6.63 5.02
C ASP A 48 -5.17 6.42 5.36
N ILE A 49 -4.47 5.66 4.52
CA ILE A 49 -3.06 5.33 4.73
C ILE A 49 -2.21 5.72 3.53
N LEU A 50 -0.95 6.02 3.81
CA LEU A 50 0.10 6.17 2.82
C LEU A 50 1.13 5.07 3.02
N VAL A 51 1.32 4.23 2.00
CA VAL A 51 2.32 3.17 1.97
C VAL A 51 3.53 3.66 1.19
N GLN A 52 4.69 3.72 1.83
CA GLN A 52 5.96 4.06 1.21
C GLN A 52 6.69 2.77 0.84
N LEU A 53 7.12 2.69 -0.42
CA LEU A 53 7.93 1.60 -0.93
C LEU A 53 9.40 2.01 -1.00
N ALA A 54 10.26 1.04 -1.32
CA ALA A 54 11.69 1.25 -1.46
C ALA A 54 12.04 2.51 -2.27
N SER A 55 12.95 3.32 -1.72
CA SER A 55 13.40 4.57 -2.34
C SER A 55 14.02 4.37 -3.73
N PRO A 56 13.68 5.25 -4.71
CA PRO A 56 14.28 5.21 -6.04
C PRO A 56 15.73 5.72 -6.08
N ALA A 57 16.31 6.18 -4.97
CA ALA A 57 17.65 6.78 -4.93
C ALA A 57 18.73 5.89 -5.55
N GLN A 58 18.67 4.57 -5.33
CA GLN A 58 19.61 3.61 -5.91
C GLN A 58 19.41 3.47 -7.43
N ALA A 59 18.17 3.42 -7.90
CA ALA A 59 17.84 3.32 -9.32
C ALA A 59 18.26 4.56 -10.12
N LEU A 60 18.20 5.73 -9.49
CA LEU A 60 18.68 6.99 -10.07
C LEU A 60 20.20 6.99 -10.26
N GLN A 61 20.95 6.45 -9.28
CA GLN A 61 22.40 6.32 -9.39
C GLN A 61 22.77 5.40 -10.56
N ASP A 62 22.15 4.23 -10.67
CA ASP A 62 22.52 3.23 -11.67
C ASP A 62 22.13 3.61 -13.12
N SER A 63 21.03 4.35 -13.30
CA SER A 63 20.51 4.67 -14.64
C SER A 63 21.10 5.93 -15.25
N CYS A 64 21.59 6.86 -14.42
CA CYS A 64 22.09 8.17 -14.86
C CYS A 64 23.62 8.26 -14.85
N ASP A 65 24.37 7.29 -14.32
CA ASP A 65 25.84 7.37 -14.23
C ASP A 65 26.59 7.00 -15.53
N ARG A 66 25.96 7.18 -16.70
CA ARG A 66 26.67 7.05 -17.98
C ARG A 66 27.41 8.34 -18.28
N SER A 67 28.70 8.22 -18.53
CA SER A 67 29.66 9.24 -18.99
C SER A 67 29.22 10.12 -20.19
N ASP A 68 27.99 9.96 -20.68
CA ASP A 68 27.32 10.73 -21.71
C ASP A 68 26.40 11.85 -21.16
N LEU A 69 26.11 11.91 -19.85
CA LEU A 69 25.23 12.95 -19.29
C LEU A 69 25.76 14.38 -19.46
N SER A 70 27.09 14.56 -19.46
CA SER A 70 27.70 15.88 -19.70
C SER A 70 27.48 16.38 -21.14
N ALA A 71 27.06 15.50 -22.06
CA ALA A 71 26.72 15.86 -23.43
C ALA A 71 25.21 16.10 -23.64
N LEU A 72 24.37 15.77 -22.65
CA LEU A 72 22.93 16.01 -22.71
C LEU A 72 22.58 17.44 -22.28
N ASP A 73 21.57 18.01 -22.93
CA ASP A 73 20.97 19.24 -22.43
C ASP A 73 20.12 18.98 -21.17
N ARG A 74 19.73 20.06 -20.47
CA ARG A 74 18.95 19.95 -19.23
C ARG A 74 17.59 19.28 -19.43
N ALA A 75 16.96 19.43 -20.59
CA ALA A 75 15.65 18.83 -20.86
C ALA A 75 15.80 17.31 -21.04
N GLN A 76 16.81 16.87 -21.76
CA GLN A 76 17.15 15.45 -21.93
C GLN A 76 17.51 14.79 -20.60
N GLN A 77 18.28 15.48 -19.75
CA GLN A 77 18.58 14.98 -18.41
C GLN A 77 17.31 14.84 -17.55
N ALA A 78 16.43 15.84 -17.57
CA ALA A 78 15.18 15.79 -16.82
C ALA A 78 14.27 14.64 -17.31
N SER A 79 14.16 14.44 -18.63
CA SER A 79 13.40 13.33 -19.20
C SER A 79 13.98 11.97 -18.79
N CYS A 80 15.30 11.81 -18.85
CA CYS A 80 15.95 10.57 -18.42
C CYS A 80 15.64 10.24 -16.95
N VAL A 81 15.75 11.23 -16.06
CA VAL A 81 15.44 11.05 -14.63
C VAL A 81 13.97 10.67 -14.45
N ALA A 82 13.04 11.37 -15.11
CA ALA A 82 11.61 11.09 -15.01
C ALA A 82 11.26 9.67 -15.49
N GLU A 83 11.80 9.25 -16.64
CA GLU A 83 11.60 7.89 -17.18
C GLU A 83 12.15 6.82 -16.24
N THR A 84 13.36 7.01 -15.69
CA THR A 84 13.95 6.09 -14.72
C THR A 84 13.07 5.95 -13.48
N LEU A 85 12.61 7.08 -12.92
CA LEU A 85 11.74 7.10 -11.73
C LEU A 85 10.42 6.39 -12.01
N GLN A 86 9.79 6.68 -13.15
CA GLN A 86 8.53 6.06 -13.53
C GLN A 86 8.69 4.54 -13.70
N ASN A 87 9.69 4.09 -14.45
CA ASN A 87 9.94 2.66 -14.67
C ASN A 87 10.24 1.92 -13.36
N PHE A 88 11.01 2.53 -12.47
CA PHE A 88 11.30 1.98 -11.15
C PHE A 88 10.02 1.86 -10.30
N ALA A 89 9.20 2.91 -10.26
CA ALA A 89 7.94 2.90 -9.54
C ALA A 89 6.99 1.83 -10.11
N GLU A 90 6.86 1.71 -11.43
CA GLU A 90 6.01 0.70 -12.06
C GLU A 90 6.41 -0.73 -11.66
N GLN A 91 7.70 -1.02 -11.64
CA GLN A 91 8.22 -2.34 -11.26
C GLN A 91 8.03 -2.62 -9.77
N THR A 92 8.40 -1.67 -8.91
CA THR A 92 8.36 -1.86 -7.45
C THR A 92 6.94 -1.82 -6.89
N GLN A 93 6.01 -1.13 -7.56
CA GLN A 93 4.60 -1.08 -7.18
C GLN A 93 3.80 -2.29 -7.68
N GLN A 94 4.34 -3.14 -8.56
CA GLN A 94 3.57 -4.26 -9.11
C GLN A 94 3.05 -5.25 -8.05
N PRO A 95 3.88 -5.71 -7.07
CA PRO A 95 3.37 -6.60 -6.02
C PRO A 95 2.25 -5.97 -5.19
N MET A 96 2.32 -4.65 -4.99
CA MET A 96 1.28 -3.89 -4.31
C MET A 96 -0.02 -3.85 -5.11
N LYS A 97 0.04 -3.59 -6.42
CA LYS A 97 -1.12 -3.62 -7.33
C LYS A 97 -1.81 -4.98 -7.28
N ASP A 98 -1.03 -6.05 -7.38
CA ASP A 98 -1.55 -7.41 -7.37
C ASP A 98 -2.22 -7.75 -6.04
N LEU A 99 -1.64 -7.31 -4.92
CA LEU A 99 -2.20 -7.52 -3.59
C LEU A 99 -3.50 -6.74 -3.37
N LEU A 100 -3.53 -5.46 -3.74
CA LEU A 100 -4.73 -4.63 -3.63
C LEU A 100 -5.87 -5.14 -4.51
N ALA A 101 -5.56 -5.66 -5.71
CA ALA A 101 -6.57 -6.30 -6.55
C ALA A 101 -7.20 -7.52 -5.86
N GLN A 102 -6.41 -8.34 -5.15
CA GLN A 102 -6.89 -9.51 -4.42
C GLN A 102 -7.73 -9.16 -3.18
N HIS A 103 -7.55 -7.97 -2.61
CA HIS A 103 -8.19 -7.53 -1.36
C HIS A 103 -9.07 -6.30 -1.55
N SER A 104 -9.68 -6.16 -2.73
CA SER A 104 -10.50 -4.99 -3.11
C SER A 104 -11.69 -4.70 -2.20
N ASN A 105 -12.10 -5.64 -1.35
CA ASN A 105 -13.17 -5.46 -0.37
C ASN A 105 -12.69 -4.85 0.97
N LEU A 106 -11.38 -4.66 1.16
CA LEU A 106 -10.78 -4.17 2.42
C LEU A 106 -10.43 -2.67 2.39
N PHE A 107 -10.74 -1.97 1.30
CA PHE A 107 -10.53 -0.53 1.11
C PHE A 107 -11.53 0.03 0.08
N ASP A 108 -11.60 1.35 -0.07
CA ASP A 108 -12.48 2.00 -1.06
C ASP A 108 -11.75 2.24 -2.40
N SER A 109 -10.61 2.93 -2.35
CA SER A 109 -9.84 3.29 -3.54
C SER A 109 -8.34 3.39 -3.25
N SER A 110 -7.52 3.35 -4.30
CA SER A 110 -6.07 3.51 -4.18
C SER A 110 -5.50 4.39 -5.29
N THR A 111 -4.43 5.14 -4.98
CA THR A 111 -3.71 6.01 -5.91
C THR A 111 -2.22 5.72 -5.83
N PHE A 112 -1.62 5.44 -7.00
CA PHE A 112 -0.20 5.15 -7.13
C PHE A 112 0.58 6.42 -7.47
N LEU A 113 1.55 6.76 -6.62
CA LEU A 113 2.35 7.98 -6.70
C LEU A 113 3.76 7.61 -7.15
N TRP A 114 4.03 7.75 -8.45
CA TRP A 114 5.30 7.29 -9.04
C TRP A 114 6.51 8.10 -8.56
N ILE A 115 6.36 9.41 -8.33
CA ILE A 115 7.47 10.29 -7.94
C ILE A 115 8.03 9.91 -6.57
N SER A 116 7.16 9.69 -5.58
CA SER A 116 7.55 9.31 -4.22
C SER A 116 7.66 7.80 -4.02
N ASN A 117 7.42 7.02 -5.07
CA ASN A 117 7.23 5.58 -5.01
C ASN A 117 6.31 5.14 -3.85
N SER A 118 5.12 5.75 -3.77
CA SER A 118 4.18 5.50 -2.68
C SER A 118 2.80 5.12 -3.21
N VAL A 119 1.97 4.54 -2.36
CA VAL A 119 0.58 4.20 -2.65
C VAL A 119 -0.32 4.76 -1.56
N ALA A 120 -1.21 5.66 -1.91
CA ALA A 120 -2.27 6.12 -1.03
C ALA A 120 -3.46 5.16 -1.12
N VAL A 121 -4.00 4.74 0.02
CA VAL A 121 -5.15 3.83 0.09
C VAL A 121 -6.20 4.46 1.00
N LYS A 122 -7.41 4.63 0.46
CA LYS A 122 -8.55 5.24 1.15
C LYS A 122 -9.37 4.19 1.88
N ASP A 123 -9.82 4.56 3.07
CA ASP A 123 -10.77 3.76 3.87
C ASP A 123 -10.28 2.32 4.14
N ALA A 124 -8.99 2.15 4.41
CA ALA A 124 -8.36 0.86 4.64
C ALA A 124 -8.75 0.27 6.00
N CYS A 125 -9.16 -1.01 5.99
CA CYS A 125 -9.38 -1.79 7.20
C CYS A 125 -8.05 -2.23 7.85
N GLN A 126 -8.09 -2.53 9.15
CA GLN A 126 -6.95 -3.10 9.89
C GLN A 126 -6.34 -4.33 9.20
N GLU A 127 -7.18 -5.24 8.71
CA GLU A 127 -6.73 -6.47 8.03
C GLU A 127 -5.84 -6.15 6.83
N LEU A 128 -6.19 -5.13 6.03
CA LEU A 128 -5.38 -4.72 4.89
C LEU A 128 -4.02 -4.17 5.35
N VAL A 129 -3.98 -3.32 6.37
CA VAL A 129 -2.73 -2.77 6.93
C VAL A 129 -1.78 -3.90 7.34
N MET A 130 -2.30 -4.94 7.99
CA MET A 130 -1.50 -6.10 8.41
C MET A 130 -0.96 -6.87 7.21
N VAL A 131 -1.77 -7.10 6.18
CA VAL A 131 -1.35 -7.79 4.95
C VAL A 131 -0.27 -6.97 4.22
N LEU A 132 -0.45 -5.66 4.12
CA LEU A 132 0.50 -4.75 3.48
C LEU A 132 1.86 -4.73 4.19
N ALA A 133 1.88 -4.75 5.52
CA ALA A 133 3.12 -4.75 6.31
C ALA A 133 4.02 -5.98 6.01
N ARG A 134 3.44 -7.08 5.53
CA ARG A 134 4.17 -8.31 5.18
C ARG A 134 4.86 -8.24 3.82
N LEU A 135 4.53 -7.26 2.98
CA LEU A 135 5.21 -7.10 1.71
C LEU A 135 6.65 -6.61 1.95
N ASP A 136 7.62 -7.35 1.40
CA ASP A 136 9.04 -6.98 1.49
C ASP A 136 9.34 -5.61 0.87
N ALA A 137 8.59 -5.25 -0.17
CA ALA A 137 8.72 -3.96 -0.85
C ALA A 137 8.25 -2.76 -0.02
N VAL A 138 7.47 -2.99 1.05
CA VAL A 138 6.95 -1.93 1.92
C VAL A 138 8.01 -1.52 2.93
N GLU A 139 8.36 -0.24 2.91
CA GLU A 139 9.29 0.38 3.84
C GLU A 139 8.54 0.97 5.04
N LYS A 140 7.40 1.63 4.80
CA LYS A 140 6.62 2.31 5.85
C LYS A 140 5.14 2.40 5.51
N ILE A 141 4.30 2.38 6.54
CA ILE A 141 2.85 2.63 6.46
C ILE A 141 2.47 3.67 7.52
N ASP A 142 1.97 4.81 7.05
CA ASP A 142 1.50 5.92 7.88
C ASP A 142 0.03 6.23 7.63
N LEU A 143 -0.58 6.99 8.55
CA LEU A 143 -1.83 7.69 8.25
C LEU A 143 -1.58 8.71 7.14
N GLU A 144 -2.52 8.80 6.20
CA GLU A 144 -2.48 9.85 5.18
C GLU A 144 -2.69 11.22 5.85
N GLN A 145 -1.74 12.14 5.64
CA GLN A 145 -1.85 13.52 6.13
C GLN A 145 -2.35 14.41 5.00
N VAL A 146 -3.59 14.89 5.13
CA VAL A 146 -4.13 15.92 4.24
C VAL A 146 -3.84 17.27 4.87
N LEU A 147 -2.91 18.03 4.27
CA LEU A 147 -2.67 19.42 4.65
C LEU A 147 -3.68 20.31 3.93
N GLU A 148 -4.61 20.90 4.67
CA GLU A 148 -5.48 21.95 4.13
C GLU A 148 -4.64 23.22 3.89
N ILE A 149 -4.38 23.52 2.62
CA ILE A 149 -3.80 24.81 2.25
C ILE A 149 -4.92 25.83 2.38
N GLN A 150 -4.87 26.66 3.44
CA GLN A 150 -5.81 27.77 3.58
C GLN A 150 -5.68 28.68 2.35
N ALA A 151 -6.77 28.80 1.58
CA ALA A 151 -6.89 29.76 0.50
C ALA A 151 -6.96 31.18 1.09
N GLY A 152 -5.80 31.71 1.47
CA GLY A 152 -5.64 32.97 2.17
C GLY A 152 -4.39 33.69 1.71
N PHE A 153 -4.21 33.83 0.40
CA PHE A 153 -3.28 34.79 -0.18
C PHE A 153 -4.02 35.64 -1.22
N ASP A 154 -4.87 36.54 -0.73
CA ASP A 154 -5.20 37.81 -1.42
C ASP A 154 -3.95 38.72 -1.41
N VAL A 155 -2.85 38.26 -2.01
CA VAL A 155 -1.61 39.03 -2.19
C VAL A 155 -1.30 39.12 -3.69
N PHE A 156 -2.31 39.47 -4.47
CA PHE A 156 -2.15 40.02 -5.83
C PHE A 156 -3.23 41.08 -6.06
N ALA A 157 -3.30 42.07 -5.17
CA ALA A 157 -4.07 43.29 -5.38
C ALA A 157 -3.14 44.51 -5.28
N ALA A 158 -2.94 45.16 -6.43
CA ALA A 158 -2.30 46.48 -6.67
C ALA A 158 -0.79 46.57 -6.32
N GLU A 159 0.07 47.20 -7.12
CA GLU A 159 -0.09 48.39 -7.97
C GLU A 159 0.49 48.22 -9.39
#